data_AF-G7YVT7-F1
#
_entry.id   AF-G7YVT7-F1
#
_cell.length_a   1.000
_cell.length_b   1.000
_cell.length_c   1.000
_cell.angle_alpha   90.00
_cell.angle_beta   90.00
_cell.angle_gamma   90.00
#
_symmetry.space_group_name_H-M   'P 1'
#
loop_
_entity.id
_entity.type
_entity.pdbx_description
1 polymer ?
#
loop_
_entity_poly.entity_id
_entity_poly.type
_entity_poly.pdbx_seq_one_letter_code
_entity_poly.pdbx_strand_id
1 'polypeptide(L)'
;MKRRNSNDPHRRSLKQRTAQTLEASADGLRLAKRVLRGQPVNTGEAPWVVKIYRTTKEGVSGCTGTVISKDWILTAAHCCQKPGETDYMFKLQVGVFGDLA
;
A
#
# COMPACT_ATOMS: atom_id res chain seq x y z
N MET A 1 -20.65 3.13 -24.66
CA MET A 1 -19.48 2.22 -24.66
C MET A 1 -19.04 1.94 -26.09
N LYS A 2 -17.92 2.53 -26.57
CA LYS A 2 -17.30 2.15 -27.86
C LYS A 2 -15.97 1.45 -27.55
N ARG A 3 -15.85 0.17 -27.94
CA ARG A 3 -14.64 -0.63 -27.73
C ARG A 3 -13.58 -0.18 -28.75
N ARG A 4 -12.38 0.17 -28.28
CA ARG A 4 -11.23 0.50 -29.15
C ARG A 4 -10.76 -0.77 -29.85
N ASN A 5 -10.57 -0.69 -31.16
CA ASN A 5 -10.12 -1.78 -32.01
C ASN A 5 -8.60 -1.97 -31.86
N SER A 6 -8.18 -3.20 -31.63
CA SER A 6 -6.79 -3.60 -31.41
C SER A 6 -5.92 -3.57 -32.67
N ASN A 7 -6.51 -3.33 -33.85
CA ASN A 7 -5.81 -3.37 -35.13
C ASN A 7 -5.34 -1.99 -35.64
N ASP A 8 -5.06 -1.03 -34.75
CA ASP A 8 -4.51 0.28 -35.15
C ASP A 8 -3.01 0.14 -35.54
N PRO A 9 -2.66 0.31 -36.83
CA PRO A 9 -1.33 0.08 -37.35
C PRO A 9 -0.31 1.17 -36.99
N HIS A 10 -0.72 2.28 -36.33
CA HIS A 10 0.19 3.36 -35.96
C HIS A 10 1.04 3.09 -34.71
N ARG A 11 0.85 1.95 -34.04
CA ARG A 11 1.62 1.58 -32.84
C ARG A 11 2.87 0.76 -33.20
N ARG A 12 3.70 1.25 -34.12
CA ARG A 12 4.97 0.58 -34.48
C ARG A 12 6.14 1.05 -33.61
N SER A 13 6.62 0.06 -32.87
CA SER A 13 7.91 -0.11 -32.20
C SER A 13 9.08 0.72 -32.75
N LEU A 14 9.69 1.53 -31.86
CA LEU A 14 11.13 1.75 -31.89
C LEU A 14 11.76 0.84 -30.84
N LYS A 15 12.38 -0.21 -31.36
CA LYS A 15 13.25 -1.15 -30.68
C LYS A 15 14.44 -0.41 -30.06
N GLN A 16 14.78 -0.85 -28.83
CA GLN A 16 16.14 -1.08 -28.33
C GLN A 16 17.12 0.10 -28.27
N ARG A 17 17.53 0.42 -27.04
CA ARG A 17 18.88 0.77 -26.54
C ARG A 17 18.65 1.49 -25.20
N THR A 18 19.05 1.04 -24.02
CA THR A 18 20.16 0.19 -23.54
C THR A 18 19.90 -0.10 -22.05
N ALA A 19 20.62 -1.09 -21.51
CA ALA A 19 20.64 -1.57 -20.11
C ALA A 19 19.66 -2.70 -19.76
N GLN A 20 20.08 -3.91 -20.16
CA GLN A 20 19.99 -5.21 -19.48
C GLN A 20 18.71 -5.56 -18.72
N THR A 21 17.95 -6.43 -19.38
CA THR A 21 16.84 -7.25 -18.91
C THR A 21 17.30 -8.19 -17.78
N LEU A 22 16.73 -8.05 -16.56
CA LEU A 22 16.53 -9.19 -15.67
C LEU A 22 15.22 -9.84 -16.09
N GLU A 23 15.28 -11.11 -16.49
CA GLU A 23 14.14 -11.87 -16.96
C GLU A 23 13.14 -12.09 -15.82
N ALA A 24 11.96 -11.46 -15.92
CA ALA A 24 10.81 -11.79 -15.10
C ALA A 24 9.87 -12.64 -15.96
N SER A 25 9.96 -13.96 -15.78
CA SER A 25 8.97 -14.92 -16.30
C SER A 25 7.66 -14.80 -15.50
N ALA A 26 6.56 -15.01 -16.25
CA ALA A 26 5.12 -14.95 -15.92
C ALA A 26 4.74 -15.18 -14.44
N ASP A 27 4.02 -14.29 -13.72
CA ASP A 27 2.74 -13.67 -14.06
C ASP A 27 2.62 -12.18 -13.61
N GLY A 28 2.84 -11.27 -14.57
CA GLY A 28 1.97 -10.12 -14.85
C GLY A 28 1.72 -8.96 -13.87
N LEU A 29 1.96 -9.03 -12.56
CA LEU A 29 1.71 -7.86 -11.68
C LEU A 29 3.00 -7.11 -11.36
N ARG A 30 3.24 -6.06 -12.16
CA ARG A 30 4.25 -5.02 -11.89
C ARG A 30 4.13 -4.52 -10.45
N LEU A 31 5.08 -4.90 -9.59
CA LEU A 31 5.51 -4.06 -8.47
C LEU A 31 6.35 -2.91 -9.02
N ALA A 32 5.77 -2.12 -9.93
CA ALA A 32 6.32 -0.81 -10.22
C ALA A 32 6.21 0.00 -8.93
N LYS A 33 7.29 0.69 -8.54
CA LYS A 33 7.26 1.72 -7.50
C LYS A 33 6.10 2.66 -7.84
N ARG A 34 4.96 2.50 -7.13
CA ARG A 34 3.69 3.17 -7.47
C ARG A 34 3.76 4.66 -7.22
N VAL A 35 4.72 5.10 -6.41
CA VAL A 35 4.99 6.49 -6.10
C VAL A 35 5.99 7.04 -7.11
N LEU A 36 5.50 7.77 -8.11
CA LEU A 36 6.32 8.51 -9.06
C LEU A 36 6.74 9.85 -8.44
N ARG A 37 8.05 10.11 -8.35
CA ARG A 37 8.66 11.37 -7.87
C ARG A 37 8.34 11.77 -6.42
N GLY A 38 7.74 10.91 -5.61
CA GLY A 38 7.57 11.16 -4.18
C GLY A 38 8.89 11.09 -3.41
N GLN A 39 8.92 11.73 -2.25
CA GLN A 39 10.03 11.70 -1.29
C GLN A 39 9.58 10.99 0.00
N PRO A 40 10.51 10.40 0.76
CA PRO A 40 10.23 9.94 2.12
C PRO A 40 9.72 11.09 2.99
N VAL A 41 8.80 10.76 3.90
CA VAL A 41 8.29 11.70 4.91
C VAL A 41 9.28 11.73 6.07
N ASN A 42 9.59 12.93 6.59
CA ASN A 42 10.45 13.08 7.76
C ASN A 42 9.71 12.72 9.05
N THR A 43 10.45 12.40 10.11
CA THR A 43 9.87 12.17 11.44
C THR A 43 9.05 13.38 11.87
N GLY A 44 7.79 13.16 12.24
CA GLY A 44 6.87 14.22 12.69
C GLY A 44 6.22 15.06 11.59
N GLU A 45 6.51 14.82 10.30
CA GLU A 45 5.88 15.55 9.19
C GLU A 45 4.43 15.09 8.92
N ALA A 46 4.09 13.86 9.31
CA ALA A 46 2.74 13.32 9.24
C ALA A 46 2.29 12.73 10.59
N PRO A 47 2.15 13.55 11.66
CA PRO A 47 1.92 13.09 13.02
C PRO A 47 0.57 12.41 13.22
N TRP A 48 -0.40 12.69 12.34
CA TRP A 48 -1.72 12.08 12.36
C TRP A 48 -1.73 10.64 11.83
N VAL A 49 -0.69 10.17 11.14
CA VAL A 49 -0.70 8.81 10.57
C VAL A 49 -0.44 7.78 11.66
N VAL A 50 -1.27 6.72 11.65
CA VAL A 50 -1.23 5.63 12.62
C VAL A 50 -0.96 4.32 11.92
N LYS A 51 -0.01 3.54 12.43
CA LYS A 51 0.16 2.13 12.07
C LYS A 51 -0.70 1.28 13.01
N ILE A 52 -1.56 0.45 12.42
CA ILE A 52 -2.49 -0.42 13.15
C ILE A 52 -2.05 -1.87 12.94
N TYR A 53 -1.75 -2.57 14.02
CA TYR A 53 -1.52 -4.00 14.01
C TYR A 53 -2.73 -4.69 14.60
N ARG A 54 -3.28 -5.66 13.88
CA ARG A 54 -4.38 -6.49 14.34
C ARG A 54 -3.90 -7.93 14.45
N THR A 55 -3.83 -8.41 15.68
CA THR A 55 -3.47 -9.80 15.99
C THR A 55 -4.73 -10.61 16.17
N THR A 56 -4.77 -11.76 15.50
CA THR A 56 -5.89 -12.69 15.38
C THR A 56 -5.35 -14.11 15.50
N LYS A 57 -6.21 -15.13 15.54
CA LYS A 57 -5.75 -16.53 15.59
C LYS A 57 -5.02 -16.95 14.31
N GLU A 58 -5.36 -16.30 13.20
CA GLU A 58 -4.82 -16.50 11.86
C GLU A 58 -3.49 -15.75 11.65
N GLY A 59 -3.08 -14.91 12.61
CA GLY A 59 -1.82 -14.16 12.59
C GLY A 59 -2.00 -12.65 12.76
N VAL A 60 -0.99 -11.89 12.33
CA VAL A 60 -0.93 -10.43 12.46
C VAL A 60 -1.14 -9.78 11.10
N SER A 61 -2.09 -8.84 11.03
CA SER A 61 -2.36 -8.01 9.85
C SER A 61 -2.07 -6.55 10.12
N GLY A 62 -1.69 -5.82 9.06
CA GLY A 62 -1.34 -4.41 9.13
C GLY A 62 -2.36 -3.53 8.41
N CYS A 63 -2.80 -2.49 9.08
CA CYS A 63 -3.63 -1.42 8.55
C CYS A 63 -3.01 -0.05 8.86
N THR A 64 -3.65 1.00 8.35
CA THR A 64 -3.31 2.39 8.61
C THR A 64 -4.55 3.14 9.09
N GLY A 65 -4.36 4.18 9.90
CA GLY A 65 -5.43 5.09 10.32
C GLY A 65 -4.95 6.53 10.41
N THR A 66 -5.86 7.41 10.80
CA THR A 66 -5.62 8.83 10.98
C THR A 66 -6.18 9.29 12.33
N VAL A 67 -5.36 9.96 13.14
CA VAL A 67 -5.82 10.61 14.37
C VAL A 67 -6.75 11.76 14.01
N ILE A 68 -7.99 11.70 14.49
CA ILE A 68 -8.98 12.76 14.28
C ILE A 68 -9.30 13.52 15.58
N SER A 69 -9.01 12.92 16.74
CA SER A 69 -8.99 13.60 18.03
C SER A 69 -8.21 12.77 19.07
N LYS A 70 -8.13 13.25 20.31
CA LYS A 70 -7.33 12.66 21.40
C LYS A 70 -7.50 11.14 21.54
N ASP A 71 -8.74 10.66 21.46
CA ASP A 71 -9.08 9.26 21.70
C ASP A 71 -9.70 8.58 20.47
N TRP A 72 -9.63 9.22 19.29
CA TRP A 72 -10.31 8.74 18.09
C TRP A 72 -9.38 8.63 16.89
N ILE A 73 -9.38 7.44 16.29
CA ILE A 73 -8.68 7.12 15.05
C ILE A 73 -9.69 6.70 13.99
N LEU A 74 -9.62 7.34 12.82
CA LEU A 74 -10.36 6.96 11.64
C LEU A 74 -9.58 5.90 10.83
N THR A 75 -10.24 4.81 10.46
CA THR A 75 -9.68 3.75 9.59
C THR A 75 -10.79 3.08 8.78
N ALA A 76 -10.43 2.13 7.91
CA ALA A 76 -11.39 1.38 7.12
C ALA A 76 -12.10 0.30 7.96
N ALA A 77 -13.39 0.06 7.71
CA ALA A 77 -14.17 -0.94 8.44
C ALA A 77 -13.55 -2.35 8.40
N HIS A 78 -12.96 -2.75 7.26
CA HIS A 78 -12.31 -4.07 7.11
C HIS A 78 -11.05 -4.24 7.98
N CYS A 79 -10.49 -3.15 8.50
CA CYS A 79 -9.40 -3.20 9.47
C CYS A 79 -9.90 -3.54 10.88
N CYS A 80 -11.13 -3.14 11.23
CA CYS A 80 -11.70 -3.30 12.56
C CYS A 80 -12.33 -4.68 12.78
N GLN A 81 -12.93 -5.27 11.76
CA GLN A 81 -13.69 -6.50 11.92
C GLN A 81 -13.62 -7.38 10.67
N LYS A 82 -13.57 -8.70 10.86
CA LYS A 82 -14.00 -9.67 9.86
C LYS A 82 -15.22 -10.43 10.39
N PRO A 83 -16.21 -10.73 9.53
CA PRO A 83 -17.32 -11.60 9.92
C PRO A 83 -16.81 -12.94 10.45
N GLY A 84 -17.27 -13.35 11.65
CA GLY A 84 -16.88 -14.62 12.29
C GLY A 84 -15.64 -14.55 13.18
N GLU A 85 -14.97 -13.40 13.28
CA GLU A 85 -13.77 -13.20 14.09
C GLU A 85 -14.09 -12.29 15.29
N THR A 86 -14.12 -12.86 16.49
CA THR A 86 -14.47 -12.15 17.74
C THR A 86 -13.29 -11.92 18.68
N ASP A 87 -12.16 -12.59 18.43
CA ASP A 87 -10.96 -12.54 19.27
C ASP A 87 -9.83 -11.87 18.49
N TYR A 88 -9.60 -10.60 18.79
CA TYR A 88 -8.52 -9.82 18.20
C TYR A 88 -7.96 -8.80 19.19
N MET A 89 -6.67 -8.50 19.03
CA MET A 89 -5.99 -7.45 19.77
C MET A 89 -5.47 -6.40 18.80
N PHE A 90 -5.73 -5.12 19.11
CA PHE A 90 -5.17 -3.99 18.38
C PHE A 90 -3.95 -3.43 19.11
N LYS A 91 -2.85 -3.26 18.37
CA LYS A 91 -1.71 -2.44 18.78
C LYS A 91 -1.59 -1.26 17.83
N LEU A 92 -1.60 -0.06 18.38
CA LEU A 92 -1.57 1.19 17.63
C LEU A 92 -0.22 1.87 17.85
N GLN A 93 0.38 2.37 16.77
CA GLN A 93 1.61 3.14 16.80
C GLN A 93 1.34 4.47 16.12
N VAL A 94 1.31 5.54 16.91
CA VAL A 94 0.90 6.90 16.50
C VAL A 94 2.14 7.77 16.39
N GLY A 95 2.27 8.54 15.31
CA GLY A 95 3.30 9.60 15.21
C GLY A 95 4.74 9.11 15.05
N VAL A 96 4.98 7.81 14.85
CA VAL A 96 6.33 7.24 14.74
C VAL A 96 6.60 6.77 13.31
N PHE A 97 7.47 7.49 12.61
CA PHE A 97 8.15 7.08 11.38
C PHE A 97 9.64 7.33 11.58
N GLY A 98 10.37 6.37 12.16
CA GLY A 98 11.80 6.57 12.39
C GLY A 98 12.49 5.59 13.33
N ASP A 99 11.81 5.07 14.36
CA ASP A 99 12.50 4.28 15.38
C ASP A 99 12.24 2.77 15.24
N LEU A 100 12.94 2.18 14.27
CA LEU A 100 13.51 0.84 14.41
C LEU A 100 15.02 1.03 14.32
N ALA A 101 15.64 1.37 15.44
CA ALA A 101 17.04 1.08 15.69
C ALA A 101 17.12 -0.26 16.43
#